data_AF-A0A1G6IRI9-F1
#
_entry.id   AF-A0A1G6IRI9-F1
#
_cell.length_a   1.000
_cell.length_b   1.000
_cell.length_c   1.000
_cell.angle_alpha   90.00
_cell.angle_beta   90.00
_cell.angle_gamma   90.00
#
_symmetry.space_group_name_H-M   'P 1'
#
loop_
_entity.id
_entity.type
_entity.pdbx_description
1 polymer ?
#
loop_
_entity_poly.entity_id
_entity_poly.type
_entity_poly.pdbx_seq_one_letter_code
_entity_poly.pdbx_strand_id
1 'polypeptide(L)'
;MKSSGESIGEAAARFGLDTHVLRHWEDAGLLRPARDGAGRRRFGDDDAVRIAVILRNKAAGLSLEQIRVLLDDDAPDRHRVLEEHVAELDRRAAEIAEARAMTEHALRCRSHDITQCPRFRSHVADVLSGEARWLLLHTEPAGGAVGTALRRRDGAN
;
A
#
# COMPACT_ATOMS: atom_id res chain seq x y z
N MET A 1 18.39 32.76 8.00
CA MET A 1 18.48 32.46 6.56
C MET A 1 17.09 32.18 6.01
N LYS A 2 16.71 32.78 4.88
CA LYS A 2 15.47 32.43 4.17
C LYS A 2 15.69 31.11 3.43
N SER A 3 15.34 29.97 4.02
CA SER A 3 15.18 28.75 3.23
C SER A 3 13.98 28.99 2.32
N SER A 4 14.26 29.38 1.08
CA SER A 4 13.24 29.37 0.04
C SER A 4 13.02 27.91 -0.29
N GLY A 5 11.97 27.31 0.26
CA GLY A 5 11.68 25.88 0.09
C GLY A 5 11.68 25.43 -1.37
N GLU A 6 11.90 24.14 -1.59
CA GLU A 6 11.95 23.52 -2.90
C GLU A 6 10.66 23.79 -3.69
N SER A 7 10.76 24.01 -4.99
CA SER A 7 9.60 23.97 -5.87
C SER A 7 8.99 22.56 -5.91
N ILE A 8 7.74 22.44 -6.38
CA ILE A 8 7.09 21.13 -6.53
C ILE A 8 7.88 20.17 -7.43
N GLY A 9 8.58 20.68 -8.44
CA GLY A 9 9.39 19.88 -9.35
C GLY A 9 10.63 19.31 -8.66
N GLU A 10 11.34 20.15 -7.91
CA GLU A 10 12.53 19.75 -7.13
C GLU A 10 12.15 18.75 -6.04
N ALA A 11 11.09 19.03 -5.26
CA ALA A 11 10.61 18.12 -4.23
C ALA A 11 10.18 16.77 -4.82
N ALA A 12 9.41 16.77 -5.91
CA ALA A 12 8.96 15.54 -6.55
C ALA A 12 10.16 14.72 -7.08
N ALA A 13 11.12 15.37 -7.74
CA ALA A 13 12.33 14.72 -8.24
C ALA A 13 13.17 14.10 -7.11
N ARG A 14 13.34 14.80 -5.98
CA ARG A 14 14.08 14.30 -4.81
C ARG A 14 13.54 12.97 -4.29
N PHE A 15 12.22 12.78 -4.35
CA PHE A 15 11.55 11.57 -3.87
C PHE A 15 11.17 10.59 -4.99
N GLY A 16 11.56 10.85 -6.23
CA GLY A 16 11.21 9.99 -7.38
C GLY A 16 9.71 9.94 -7.66
N LEU A 17 8.99 11.04 -7.38
CA LEU A 17 7.55 11.17 -7.56
C LEU A 17 7.22 12.04 -8.77
N ASP A 18 6.05 11.84 -9.33
CA ASP A 18 5.46 12.82 -10.23
C ASP A 18 4.87 14.00 -9.44
N THR A 19 4.95 15.20 -10.00
CA THR A 19 4.38 16.41 -9.36
C THR A 19 2.88 16.29 -9.06
N HIS A 20 2.13 15.51 -9.84
CA HIS A 20 0.70 15.30 -9.59
C HIS A 20 0.44 14.51 -8.30
N VAL A 21 1.38 13.66 -7.86
CA VAL A 21 1.28 12.92 -6.59
C VAL A 21 1.34 13.89 -5.41
N LEU A 22 2.27 14.86 -5.43
CA LEU A 22 2.36 15.88 -4.38
C LEU A 22 1.12 16.78 -4.35
N ARG A 23 0.55 17.13 -5.51
CA ARG A 23 -0.74 17.85 -5.57
C ARG A 23 -1.86 17.03 -4.96
N HIS A 24 -1.95 15.75 -5.33
CA HIS A 24 -2.96 14.86 -4.78
C HIS A 24 -2.83 14.70 -3.25
N TRP A 25 -1.63 14.64 -2.70
CA TRP A 25 -1.43 14.58 -1.25
C TRP A 25 -1.77 15.88 -0.54
N GLU A 26 -1.52 17.03 -1.15
CA GLU A 26 -2.04 18.31 -0.64
C GLU A 26 -3.58 18.33 -0.66
N ASP A 27 -4.20 17.91 -1.76
CA ASP A 27 -5.67 17.84 -1.90
C ASP A 27 -6.29 16.86 -0.87
N ALA A 28 -5.59 15.77 -0.55
CA ALA A 28 -5.97 14.82 0.50
C ALA A 28 -5.66 15.32 1.93
N GLY A 29 -5.16 16.54 2.09
CA GLY A 29 -4.82 17.15 3.37
C GLY A 29 -3.56 16.60 4.05
N LEU A 30 -2.80 15.76 3.36
CA LEU A 30 -1.56 15.15 3.85
C LEU A 30 -0.36 16.09 3.78
N LEU A 31 -0.40 17.13 2.96
CA LEU A 31 0.63 18.15 2.86
C LEU A 31 0.00 19.54 2.93
N ARG A 32 0.74 20.51 3.49
CA ARG A 32 0.31 21.91 3.56
C ARG A 32 1.50 22.84 3.26
N PRO A 33 2.09 22.74 2.05
CA PRO A 33 3.30 23.49 1.73
C PRO A 33 3.04 25.00 1.75
N ALA A 34 4.06 25.76 2.12
CA ALA A 34 4.01 27.22 2.04
C ALA A 34 3.90 27.69 0.58
N ARG A 35 3.56 28.98 0.39
CA ARG A 35 3.53 29.61 -0.93
C ARG A 35 4.46 30.83 -0.98
N ASP A 36 5.15 31.00 -2.09
CA ASP A 36 5.96 32.21 -2.33
C ASP A 36 5.08 33.42 -2.70
N GLY A 37 5.70 34.61 -2.86
CA GLY A 37 4.99 35.84 -3.21
C GLY A 37 4.28 35.83 -4.58
N ALA A 38 4.54 34.82 -5.41
CA ALA A 38 3.84 34.59 -6.68
C ALA A 38 2.78 33.47 -6.58
N GLY A 39 2.48 32.99 -5.36
CA GLY A 39 1.47 31.95 -5.11
C GLY A 39 1.93 30.53 -5.42
N ARG A 40 3.22 30.31 -5.72
CA ARG A 40 3.76 28.98 -6.06
C ARG A 40 4.14 28.21 -4.79
N ARG A 41 3.89 26.90 -4.80
CA ARG A 41 4.22 25.98 -3.69
C ARG A 41 5.71 25.95 -3.40
N ARG A 42 6.05 25.93 -2.12
CA ARG A 42 7.40 25.82 -1.58
C ARG A 42 7.39 24.78 -0.47
N PHE A 43 8.17 23.72 -0.67
CA PHE A 43 8.30 22.59 0.25
C PHE A 43 9.53 22.82 1.13
N GLY A 44 9.31 22.99 2.43
CA GLY A 44 10.37 23.15 3.42
C GLY A 44 10.90 21.81 3.93
N ASP A 45 11.76 21.88 4.95
CA ASP A 45 12.33 20.69 5.60
C ASP A 45 11.23 19.84 6.28
N ASP A 46 10.25 20.47 6.92
CA ASP A 46 9.12 19.76 7.54
C ASP A 46 8.25 19.04 6.51
N ASP A 47 8.02 19.66 5.34
CA ASP A 47 7.31 19.01 4.24
C ASP A 47 8.11 17.81 3.71
N ALA A 48 9.43 17.91 3.66
CA ALA A 48 10.32 16.82 3.25
C ALA A 48 10.19 15.62 4.18
N VAL A 49 10.24 15.87 5.50
CA VAL A 49 10.03 14.84 6.52
C VAL A 49 8.65 14.21 6.36
N ARG A 50 7.62 15.04 6.18
CA ARG A 50 6.24 14.56 6.01
C ARG A 50 6.07 13.69 4.76
N ILE A 51 6.66 14.08 3.63
CA ILE A 51 6.70 13.26 2.41
C ILE A 51 7.37 11.91 2.66
N ALA A 52 8.53 11.91 3.33
CA ALA A 52 9.24 10.67 3.67
C ALA A 52 8.42 9.75 4.58
N VAL A 53 7.68 10.31 5.55
CA VAL A 53 6.77 9.56 6.42
C VAL A 53 5.61 8.96 5.63
N ILE A 54 5.00 9.71 4.71
CA ILE A 54 3.92 9.19 3.84
C ILE A 54 4.44 8.01 3.03
N LEU A 55 5.61 8.16 2.38
CA LEU A 55 6.21 7.10 1.57
C LEU A 55 6.49 5.83 2.38
N ARG A 56 7.07 5.98 3.57
CA ARG A 56 7.41 4.84 4.42
C ARG A 56 6.16 4.09 4.91
N ASN A 57 5.10 4.81 5.26
CA ASN A 57 3.85 4.20 5.67
C ASN A 57 3.09 3.55 4.50
N LYS A 58 3.11 4.15 3.30
CA LYS A 58 2.55 3.49 2.10
C LYS A 58 3.30 2.19 1.79
N ALA A 59 4.63 2.19 1.91
CA ALA A 59 5.44 0.99 1.72
C ALA A 59 5.15 -0.09 2.79
N ALA A 60 4.80 0.31 4.00
CA ALA A 60 4.33 -0.61 5.05
C ALA A 60 2.89 -1.12 4.81
N GLY A 61 2.17 -0.59 3.83
CA GLY A 61 0.83 -1.03 3.46
C GLY A 61 -0.31 -0.26 4.12
N LEU A 62 -0.04 0.91 4.71
CA LEU A 62 -1.10 1.81 5.17
C LEU A 62 -1.76 2.52 3.99
N SER A 63 -3.07 2.70 4.07
CA SER A 63 -3.83 3.57 3.17
C SER A 63 -3.53 5.05 3.42
N LEU A 64 -3.78 5.91 2.42
CA LEU A 64 -3.65 7.37 2.60
C LEU A 64 -4.55 7.90 3.71
N GLU A 65 -5.72 7.29 3.92
CA GLU A 65 -6.66 7.68 4.97
C GLU A 65 -6.11 7.37 6.36
N GLN A 66 -5.55 6.18 6.56
CA GLN A 66 -4.85 5.84 7.82
C GLN A 66 -3.65 6.77 8.05
N ILE A 67 -2.86 7.04 7.01
CA ILE A 67 -1.71 7.95 7.11
C ILE A 67 -2.18 9.37 7.48
N ARG A 68 -3.32 9.82 6.97
CA ARG A 68 -3.90 11.12 7.34
C ARG A 68 -4.19 11.19 8.84
N VAL A 69 -4.77 10.13 9.42
CA VAL A 69 -4.99 10.02 10.87
C VAL A 69 -3.67 10.01 11.64
N LEU A 70 -2.62 9.35 11.13
CA LEU A 70 -1.31 9.32 11.79
C LEU A 70 -0.61 10.68 11.81
N LEU A 71 -0.82 11.47 10.77
CA LEU A 71 -0.17 12.75 10.56
C LEU A 71 -0.94 13.94 11.15
N ASP A 72 -2.05 13.66 11.81
CA ASP A 72 -2.89 14.62 12.53
C ASP A 72 -2.59 14.52 14.03
N ASP A 73 -1.99 15.56 14.60
CA ASP A 73 -1.46 15.53 15.97
C ASP A 73 -2.56 15.35 17.04
N ASP A 74 -3.78 15.77 16.73
CA ASP A 74 -4.93 15.74 17.64
C ASP A 74 -5.85 14.53 17.41
N ALA A 75 -5.52 13.61 16.51
CA ALA A 75 -6.39 12.49 16.18
C ALA A 75 -6.45 11.46 17.34
N PRO A 76 -7.61 11.29 18.02
CA PRO A 76 -7.74 10.36 19.15
C PRO A 76 -7.53 8.90 18.74
N ASP A 77 -7.76 8.60 17.45
CA ASP A 77 -7.70 7.26 16.89
C ASP A 77 -6.30 6.82 16.42
N ARG A 78 -5.26 7.66 16.58
CA ARG A 78 -3.91 7.32 16.10
C ARG A 78 -3.41 5.97 16.62
N HIS A 79 -3.55 5.73 17.93
CA HIS A 79 -3.12 4.48 18.55
C HIS A 79 -3.91 3.28 18.02
N ARG A 80 -5.24 3.42 17.89
CA ARG A 80 -6.12 2.38 17.35
C ARG A 80 -5.74 1.99 15.91
N VAL A 81 -5.48 2.98 15.04
CA VAL A 81 -5.05 2.72 13.65
C VAL A 81 -3.71 1.97 13.61
N LEU A 82 -2.77 2.32 14.48
CA LEU A 82 -1.48 1.62 14.56
C LEU A 82 -1.63 0.19 15.09
N GLU A 83 -2.45 -0.02 16.13
CA GLU A 83 -2.74 -1.35 16.68
C GLU A 83 -3.42 -2.25 15.64
N GLU A 84 -4.43 -1.74 14.94
CA GLU A 84 -5.09 -2.44 13.83
C GLU A 84 -4.10 -2.79 12.71
N HIS A 85 -3.16 -1.87 12.39
CA HIS A 85 -2.16 -2.12 11.37
C HIS A 85 -1.11 -3.15 11.81
N VAL A 86 -0.67 -3.13 13.07
CA VAL A 86 0.21 -4.17 13.63
C VAL A 86 -0.46 -5.54 13.55
N ALA A 87 -1.74 -5.65 13.91
CA ALA A 87 -2.48 -6.90 13.81
C ALA A 87 -2.61 -7.41 12.36
N GLU A 88 -2.78 -6.50 11.38
CA GLU A 88 -2.73 -6.85 9.95
C GLU A 88 -1.35 -7.35 9.52
N LEU A 89 -0.28 -6.69 9.95
CA LEU A 89 1.10 -7.11 9.65
C LEU A 89 1.41 -8.49 10.24
N ASP A 90 0.97 -8.76 11.47
CA ASP A 90 1.15 -10.05 12.12
C ASP A 90 0.42 -11.17 11.36
N ARG A 91 -0.81 -10.91 10.88
CA ARG A 91 -1.54 -11.86 10.03
C ARG A 91 -0.79 -12.17 8.72
N ARG A 92 -0.34 -11.13 8.00
CA ARG A 92 0.45 -11.30 6.77
C ARG A 92 1.76 -12.05 7.02
N ALA A 93 2.42 -11.76 8.14
CA ALA A 93 3.67 -12.43 8.51
C ALA A 93 3.44 -13.93 8.76
N ALA A 94 2.33 -14.30 9.42
CA ALA A 94 1.95 -15.69 9.62
C ALA A 94 1.68 -16.41 8.28
N GLU A 95 0.91 -15.79 7.38
CA GLU A 95 0.64 -16.32 6.04
C GLU A 95 1.92 -16.54 5.23
N ILE A 96 2.84 -15.56 5.24
CA ILE A 96 4.14 -15.67 4.56
C ILE A 96 4.98 -16.78 5.18
N ALA A 97 4.98 -16.92 6.51
CA ALA A 97 5.73 -17.97 7.20
C ALA A 97 5.22 -19.37 6.83
N GLU A 98 3.90 -19.55 6.72
CA GLU A 98 3.28 -20.80 6.28
C GLU A 98 3.62 -21.13 4.82
N ALA A 99 3.46 -20.17 3.90
CA ALA A 99 3.83 -20.34 2.49
C ALA A 99 5.32 -20.67 2.32
N ARG A 100 6.18 -20.03 3.12
CA ARG A 100 7.61 -20.33 3.16
C ARG A 100 7.87 -21.74 3.66
N ALA A 101 7.21 -22.18 4.73
CA ALA A 101 7.37 -23.52 5.28
C ALA A 101 6.94 -24.61 4.28
N MET A 102 5.83 -24.38 3.56
CA MET A 102 5.38 -25.26 2.47
C MET A 102 6.42 -25.32 1.35
N THR A 103 6.89 -24.16 0.88
CA THR A 103 7.89 -24.08 -0.20
C THR A 103 9.20 -24.78 0.19
N GLU A 104 9.66 -24.57 1.41
CA GLU A 104 10.85 -25.25 1.92
C GLU A 104 10.66 -26.76 2.05
N HIS A 105 9.45 -27.20 2.44
CA HIS A 105 9.14 -28.62 2.46
C HIS A 105 9.18 -29.19 1.04
N ALA A 106 8.60 -28.51 0.05
CA ALA A 106 8.62 -28.88 -1.35
C ALA A 106 10.04 -29.11 -1.87
N LEU A 107 10.96 -28.17 -1.57
CA LEU A 107 12.37 -28.25 -1.95
C LEU A 107 13.09 -29.49 -1.40
N ARG A 108 12.65 -29.99 -0.24
CA ARG A 108 13.31 -31.12 0.46
C ARG A 108 12.52 -32.43 0.35
N CYS A 109 11.34 -32.41 -0.24
CA CYS A 109 10.46 -33.57 -0.29
C CYS A 109 11.01 -34.62 -1.25
N ARG A 110 11.07 -35.87 -0.80
CA ARG A 110 11.48 -37.03 -1.61
C ARG A 110 10.31 -37.94 -1.97
N SER A 111 9.07 -37.51 -1.66
CA SER A 111 7.88 -38.28 -2.01
C SER A 111 7.76 -38.38 -3.53
N HIS A 112 7.42 -39.57 -4.03
CA HIS A 112 7.17 -39.77 -5.46
C HIS A 112 5.88 -39.04 -5.91
N ASP A 113 4.90 -38.93 -5.01
CA ASP A 113 3.70 -38.12 -5.17
C ASP A 113 3.58 -37.15 -3.99
N ILE A 114 3.67 -35.85 -4.27
CA ILE A 114 3.60 -34.80 -3.24
C ILE A 114 2.21 -34.68 -2.61
N THR A 115 1.15 -35.08 -3.32
CA THR A 115 -0.24 -35.02 -2.84
C THR A 115 -0.54 -36.08 -1.78
N GLN A 116 0.27 -37.13 -1.75
CA GLN A 116 0.25 -38.21 -0.75
C GLN A 116 1.24 -37.97 0.39
N CYS A 117 2.10 -36.95 0.31
CA CYS A 117 3.04 -36.65 1.38
C CYS A 117 2.28 -36.09 2.62
N PRO A 118 2.36 -36.74 3.80
CA PRO A 118 1.60 -36.29 4.98
C PRO A 118 1.93 -34.85 5.39
N ARG A 119 3.17 -34.43 5.20
CA ARG A 119 3.61 -33.07 5.56
C ARG A 119 3.10 -32.01 4.58
N PHE A 120 3.07 -32.29 3.28
CA PHE A 120 2.39 -31.41 2.32
C PHE A 120 0.91 -31.28 2.63
N ARG A 121 0.22 -32.41 2.90
CA ARG A 121 -1.19 -32.40 3.26
C ARG A 121 -1.47 -31.57 4.52
N SER A 122 -0.56 -31.58 5.49
CA SER A 122 -0.65 -30.72 6.68
C SER A 122 -0.49 -29.23 6.36
N HIS A 123 0.37 -28.88 5.39
CA HIS A 123 0.57 -27.49 4.95
C HIS A 123 -0.58 -26.92 4.11
N VAL A 124 -1.50 -27.78 3.64
CA VAL A 124 -2.68 -27.36 2.86
C VAL A 124 -3.98 -27.81 3.55
N ALA A 125 -3.91 -28.13 4.85
CA ALA A 125 -5.04 -28.68 5.59
C ALA A 125 -6.20 -27.67 5.67
N ASP A 126 -5.87 -26.38 5.77
CA ASP A 126 -6.76 -25.23 5.70
C ASP A 126 -7.52 -25.13 4.37
N VAL A 127 -6.86 -25.42 3.24
CA VAL A 127 -7.50 -25.49 1.91
C VAL A 127 -8.45 -26.67 1.85
N LEU A 128 -8.03 -27.81 2.40
CA LEU A 128 -8.83 -29.03 2.43
C LEU A 128 -10.03 -28.93 3.40
N SER A 129 -9.91 -28.16 4.49
CA SER A 129 -10.99 -27.87 5.44
C SER A 129 -11.93 -26.77 4.96
N GLY A 130 -11.54 -26.01 3.93
CA GLY A 130 -12.28 -24.85 3.42
C GLY A 130 -12.10 -23.57 4.25
N GLU A 131 -11.17 -23.58 5.20
CA GLU A 131 -10.82 -22.43 6.04
C GLU A 131 -9.96 -21.42 5.26
N ALA A 132 -9.19 -21.87 4.26
CA ALA A 132 -8.37 -21.03 3.39
C ALA A 132 -9.20 -20.31 2.31
N ARG A 133 -10.06 -19.36 2.72
CA ARG A 133 -10.83 -18.53 1.76
C ARG A 133 -9.98 -17.46 1.06
N TRP A 134 -8.78 -17.13 1.56
CA TRP A 134 -7.96 -16.01 1.06
C TRP A 134 -7.15 -16.32 -0.21
N LEU A 135 -6.78 -17.58 -0.47
CA LEU A 135 -5.96 -17.95 -1.64
C LEU A 135 -6.65 -17.70 -3.00
N LEU A 136 -7.99 -17.64 -3.03
CA LEU A 136 -8.76 -17.40 -4.25
C LEU A 136 -9.08 -15.92 -4.51
N LEU A 137 -8.89 -15.03 -3.53
CA LEU A 137 -9.31 -13.63 -3.62
C LEU A 137 -8.16 -12.64 -3.87
N HIS A 138 -6.90 -13.04 -3.75
CA HIS A 138 -5.74 -12.13 -3.87
C HIS A 138 -5.05 -12.13 -5.24
N THR A 139 -5.69 -12.68 -6.29
CA THR A 139 -5.22 -12.52 -7.67
C THR A 139 -5.97 -11.40 -8.41
N GLU A 140 -6.04 -10.21 -7.82
CA GLU A 140 -6.31 -8.98 -8.58
C GLU A 140 -5.06 -8.07 -8.48
N PRO A 141 -4.44 -7.69 -9.61
CA PRO A 141 -3.26 -6.85 -9.58
C PRO A 141 -3.66 -5.42 -9.20
N ALA A 142 -2.85 -4.80 -8.35
CA ALA A 142 -2.86 -3.36 -8.16
C ALA A 142 -2.58 -2.67 -9.52
N GLY A 143 -3.57 -1.99 -10.10
CA GLY A 143 -3.39 -1.20 -11.32
C GLY A 143 -4.71 -0.93 -12.04
N GLY A 144 -5.18 0.32 -12.02
CA GLY A 144 -6.55 0.68 -12.37
C GLY A 144 -6.92 0.71 -13.86
N ALA A 145 -8.22 0.82 -14.11
CA ALA A 145 -8.77 1.62 -15.21
C ALA A 145 -10.16 2.13 -14.83
N VAL A 146 -10.28 3.45 -14.90
CA VAL A 146 -11.45 4.28 -14.70
C VAL A 146 -12.49 3.98 -15.79
N GLY A 147 -13.77 3.95 -15.40
CA GLY A 147 -14.86 3.83 -16.37
C GLY A 147 -14.90 5.01 -17.34
N THR A 148 -15.14 4.75 -18.62
CA THR A 148 -15.81 5.71 -19.50
C THR A 148 -16.65 4.98 -20.52
N ALA A 149 -17.93 5.33 -20.57
CA ALA A 149 -18.90 4.89 -21.55
C ALA A 149 -18.51 5.31 -22.98
N LEU A 150 -18.80 4.46 -23.96
CA LEU A 150 -19.13 4.91 -25.31
C LEU A 150 -20.45 4.31 -25.79
N ARG A 151 -21.25 5.20 -26.36
CA ARG A 151 -22.62 5.02 -26.84
C ARG A 151 -22.69 4.14 -28.10
N ARG A 152 -23.86 3.51 -28.25
CA ARG A 152 -24.63 3.15 -29.48
C ARG A 152 -23.88 3.06 -30.81
N ARG A 153 -24.11 1.94 -31.52
CA ARG A 153 -24.68 2.01 -32.87
C ARG A 153 -25.70 0.89 -33.08
N ASP A 154 -26.91 1.34 -33.42
CA ASP A 154 -27.92 0.60 -34.14
C ASP A 154 -27.36 0.09 -35.49
N GLY A 155 -27.82 -1.08 -35.91
CA GLY A 155 -27.51 -1.67 -37.21
C GLY A 155 -28.41 -2.87 -37.47
N ALA A 156 -29.56 -2.56 -38.09
CA ALA A 156 -30.61 -3.49 -38.46
C ALA A 156 -30.14 -4.62 -39.39
N ASN A 157 -30.80 -5.76 -39.25
CA ASN A 157 -30.97 -6.76 -40.31
C ASN A 157 -32.32 -6.49 -41.00
#